data_AF-A0A429HU49-F1
#
_entry.id   AF-A0A429HU49-F1
#
_cell.length_a   1.000
_cell.length_b   1.000
_cell.length_c   1.000
_cell.angle_alpha   90.00
_cell.angle_beta   90.00
_cell.angle_gamma   90.00
#
_symmetry.space_group_name_H-M   'P 1'
#
loop_
_entity.id
_entity.type
_entity.pdbx_description
1 polymer ?
#
loop_
_entity_poly.entity_id
_entity_poly.type
_entity_poly.pdbx_seq_one_letter_code
_entity_poly.pdbx_strand_id
1 'polypeptide(L)'
;MENTQYNGRQRATAVEQPAAGHDAAAAPPDPARRQQTATERRRRELLEAADRVVLRDGPDASMNAIAAEAGITKPILYRHFGDKGGLYRALAVRHTDALLDGLRAALDSPVPRRDRVEATLDTYLTAIETRPQVYRFLMHPAEEKPDEKPGADKDTGFDVGRHSAPLLRRLGEELAEVIGERLDLGPGGEELARVWGHGIVGMMHAAGDWWLRERPCSRAQLVQHLADLLWGRLAAAGDRLGGPGF
;
A
#
# COMPACT_ATOMS: atom_id res chain seq x y z
N MET A 1 -11.45 9.85 -80.56
CA MET A 1 -12.56 10.74 -80.95
C MET A 1 -13.38 10.89 -79.68
N GLU A 2 -13.48 12.02 -78.97
CA GLU A 2 -13.47 13.42 -79.36
C GLU A 2 -13.01 14.29 -78.18
N ASN A 3 -12.56 15.47 -78.57
CA ASN A 3 -12.07 16.58 -77.77
C ASN A 3 -13.29 17.41 -77.31
N THR A 4 -13.35 17.88 -76.07
CA THR A 4 -14.14 19.09 -75.76
C THR A 4 -13.45 19.86 -74.65
N GLN A 5 -12.73 20.90 -75.07
CA GLN A 5 -12.40 22.05 -74.27
C GLN A 5 -13.68 22.81 -73.92
N TYR A 6 -13.84 23.25 -72.67
CA TYR A 6 -14.54 24.49 -72.40
C TYR A 6 -13.87 25.24 -71.25
N ASN A 7 -13.44 26.45 -71.58
CA ASN A 7 -12.74 27.41 -70.74
C ASN A 7 -13.79 28.30 -70.07
N GLY A 8 -13.71 28.50 -68.75
CA GLY A 8 -14.71 29.24 -67.97
C GLY A 8 -14.09 30.03 -66.84
N ARG A 9 -13.92 31.33 -67.08
CA ARG A 9 -13.36 32.39 -66.22
C ARG A 9 -13.89 32.43 -64.78
N GLN A 10 -12.94 32.69 -63.87
CA GLN A 10 -12.98 33.67 -62.76
C GLN A 10 -14.05 33.51 -61.65
N ARG A 11 -13.58 33.17 -60.45
CA ARG A 11 -13.74 34.01 -59.23
C ARG A 11 -12.66 33.64 -58.23
N ALA A 12 -11.76 34.60 -57.98
CA ALA A 12 -10.76 34.52 -56.91
C ALA A 12 -11.49 34.52 -55.56
N THR A 13 -11.43 33.40 -54.84
CA THR A 13 -11.76 33.34 -53.42
C THR A 13 -10.54 33.83 -52.65
N ALA A 14 -10.70 34.97 -51.97
CA ALA A 14 -9.73 35.50 -51.02
C ALA A 14 -9.51 34.45 -49.92
N VAL A 15 -8.27 33.99 -49.78
CA VAL A 15 -7.83 33.19 -48.64
C VAL A 15 -7.65 34.16 -47.48
N GLU A 16 -8.66 34.22 -46.62
CA GLU A 16 -8.60 34.96 -45.36
C GLU A 16 -7.72 34.14 -44.39
N GLN A 17 -6.50 34.61 -44.16
CA GLN A 17 -5.57 34.06 -43.16
C GLN A 17 -6.18 34.24 -41.75
N PRO A 18 -6.29 33.20 -40.92
CA PRO A 18 -6.57 33.40 -39.51
C PRO A 18 -5.31 33.97 -38.85
N ALA A 19 -5.48 35.11 -38.20
CA ALA A 19 -4.46 35.80 -37.43
C ALA A 19 -3.76 34.84 -36.45
N ALA A 20 -2.43 34.94 -36.40
CA ALA A 20 -1.58 34.25 -35.46
C ALA A 20 -2.12 34.40 -34.03
N GLY A 21 -2.65 33.31 -33.48
CA GLY A 21 -2.90 33.19 -32.07
C GLY A 21 -1.59 33.40 -31.33
N HIS A 22 -1.55 34.43 -30.48
CA HIS A 22 -0.51 34.59 -29.50
C HIS A 22 -0.35 33.28 -28.74
N ASP A 23 0.81 32.64 -28.93
CA ASP A 23 1.28 31.56 -28.11
C ASP A 23 1.45 32.14 -26.69
N ALA A 24 0.38 32.02 -25.90
CA ALA A 24 0.38 32.41 -24.50
C ALA A 24 1.30 31.42 -23.78
N ALA A 25 2.60 31.72 -23.83
CA ALA A 25 3.62 31.04 -23.06
C ALA A 25 3.11 30.94 -21.62
N ALA A 26 2.82 29.71 -21.19
CA ALA A 26 2.31 29.44 -19.86
C ALA A 26 3.23 30.12 -18.84
N ALA A 27 2.64 30.99 -18.01
CA ALA A 27 3.40 31.74 -17.00
C ALA A 27 4.23 30.76 -16.15
N PRO A 28 5.51 31.07 -15.86
CA PRO A 28 6.37 30.15 -15.13
C PRO A 28 5.77 29.85 -13.74
N PRO A 29 5.80 28.60 -13.28
CA PRO A 29 5.15 28.21 -12.03
C PRO A 29 5.70 29.00 -10.83
N ASP A 30 4.82 29.33 -9.89
CA ASP A 30 5.16 30.04 -8.64
C ASP A 30 6.41 29.43 -7.97
N PRO A 31 7.43 30.23 -7.57
CA PRO A 31 8.61 29.75 -6.85
C PRO A 31 8.28 28.90 -5.61
N ALA A 32 7.21 29.19 -4.88
CA ALA A 32 6.77 28.38 -3.74
C ALA A 32 6.31 26.97 -4.19
N ARG A 33 5.57 26.90 -5.30
CA ARG A 33 5.12 25.64 -5.91
C ARG A 33 6.29 24.84 -6.50
N ARG A 34 7.28 25.52 -7.09
CA ARG A 34 8.54 24.89 -7.55
C ARG A 34 9.35 24.31 -6.37
N GLN A 35 9.44 25.03 -5.26
CA GLN A 35 10.16 24.56 -4.08
C GLN A 35 9.46 23.38 -3.39
N GLN A 36 8.12 23.41 -3.31
CA GLN A 36 7.33 22.28 -2.80
C GLN A 36 7.49 21.04 -3.68
N THR A 37 7.41 21.19 -5.00
CA THR A 37 7.58 20.06 -5.94
C THR A 37 9.01 19.49 -5.93
N ALA A 38 10.03 20.32 -5.75
CA ALA A 38 11.41 19.87 -5.56
C ALA A 38 11.58 19.09 -4.23
N THR A 39 10.97 19.59 -3.15
CA THR A 39 11.00 18.93 -1.83
C THR A 39 10.29 17.58 -1.85
N GLU A 40 9.15 17.48 -2.52
CA GLU A 40 8.39 16.24 -2.66
C GLU A 40 9.13 15.22 -3.55
N ARG A 41 9.72 15.68 -4.65
CA ARG A 41 10.60 14.84 -5.48
C ARG A 41 11.74 14.27 -4.64
N ARG A 42 12.40 15.12 -3.83
CA ARG A 42 13.49 14.67 -2.96
C ARG A 42 12.99 13.67 -1.92
N ARG A 43 11.84 13.92 -1.30
CA ARG A 43 11.23 12.99 -0.33
C ARG A 43 11.00 11.61 -0.96
N ARG A 44 10.50 11.57 -2.21
CA ARG A 44 10.32 10.31 -2.96
C ARG A 44 11.64 9.60 -3.26
N GLU A 45 12.68 10.31 -3.71
CA GLU A 45 14.02 9.73 -3.94
C GLU A 45 14.58 9.10 -2.65
N LEU A 46 14.38 9.75 -1.50
CA LEU A 46 14.80 9.22 -0.20
C LEU A 46 14.02 7.97 0.20
N LEU A 47 12.70 7.92 -0.07
CA LEU A 47 11.89 6.72 0.16
C LEU A 47 12.30 5.57 -0.75
N GLU A 48 12.66 5.85 -2.00
CA GLU A 48 13.20 4.82 -2.92
C GLU A 48 14.55 4.27 -2.46
N ALA A 49 15.44 5.12 -1.92
CA ALA A 49 16.67 4.66 -1.30
C ALA A 49 16.40 3.81 -0.06
N ALA A 50 15.48 4.26 0.80
CA ALA A 50 15.07 3.49 1.97
C ALA A 50 14.46 2.13 1.58
N ASP A 51 13.63 2.07 0.54
CA ASP A 51 13.08 0.81 0.01
C ASP A 51 14.18 -0.16 -0.42
N ARG A 52 15.25 0.30 -1.08
CA ARG A 52 16.38 -0.55 -1.46
C ARG A 52 17.10 -1.13 -0.25
N VAL A 53 17.32 -0.32 0.79
CA VAL A 53 17.92 -0.78 2.04
C VAL A 53 17.01 -1.78 2.74
N VAL A 54 15.71 -1.49 2.88
CA VAL A 54 14.75 -2.40 3.53
C VAL A 54 14.62 -3.72 2.77
N LEU A 55 14.67 -3.71 1.45
CA LEU A 55 14.67 -4.94 0.65
C LEU A 55 15.90 -5.82 0.91
N ARG A 56 17.06 -5.19 1.14
CA ARG A 56 18.34 -5.88 1.37
C ARG A 56 18.50 -6.33 2.82
N ASP A 57 18.23 -5.43 3.76
CA ASP A 57 18.59 -5.55 5.18
C ASP A 57 17.37 -5.88 6.06
N GLY A 58 16.15 -5.75 5.54
CA GLY A 58 14.92 -6.09 6.26
C GLY A 58 14.78 -5.35 7.59
N PRO A 59 14.44 -6.04 8.70
CA PRO A 59 14.33 -5.45 10.02
C PRO A 59 15.58 -4.69 10.50
N ASP A 60 16.76 -5.07 10.01
CA ASP A 60 18.05 -4.49 10.40
C ASP A 60 18.40 -3.20 9.61
N ALA A 61 17.51 -2.75 8.73
CA ALA A 61 17.69 -1.50 7.98
C ALA A 61 17.87 -0.30 8.93
N SER A 62 19.10 0.22 8.98
CA SER A 62 19.46 1.35 9.85
C SER A 62 19.33 2.70 9.14
N MET A 63 19.10 3.76 9.93
CA MET A 63 19.09 5.13 9.41
C MET A 63 20.43 5.52 8.73
N ASN A 64 21.54 4.95 9.20
CA ASN A 64 22.86 5.16 8.62
C ASN A 64 22.97 4.53 7.22
N ALA A 65 22.52 3.28 7.08
CA ALA A 65 22.52 2.59 5.80
C ALA A 65 21.63 3.31 4.77
N ILE A 66 20.46 3.80 5.20
CA ILE A 66 19.54 4.56 4.34
C ILE A 66 20.16 5.88 3.89
N ALA A 67 20.81 6.62 4.80
CA ALA A 67 21.47 7.86 4.45
C ALA A 67 22.61 7.63 3.44
N ALA A 68 23.41 6.59 3.64
CA ALA A 68 24.49 6.19 2.73
C ALA A 68 23.95 5.79 1.35
N GLU A 69 22.90 4.97 1.29
CA GLU A 69 22.22 4.57 0.05
C GLU A 69 21.65 5.77 -0.72
N ALA A 70 21.20 6.79 0.00
CA ALA A 70 20.66 8.03 -0.56
C ALA A 70 21.73 9.08 -0.90
N GLY A 71 23.02 8.84 -0.60
CA GLY A 71 24.10 9.80 -0.80
C GLY A 71 23.96 11.08 0.03
N ILE A 72 23.36 10.98 1.22
CA ILE A 72 23.17 12.12 2.14
C ILE A 72 23.68 11.78 3.55
N THR A 73 23.71 12.80 4.41
CA THR A 73 24.03 12.61 5.83
C THR A 73 22.76 12.28 6.64
N LYS A 74 22.94 11.57 7.76
CA LYS A 74 21.84 11.23 8.70
C LYS A 74 21.02 12.46 9.15
N PRO A 75 21.62 13.64 9.47
CA PRO A 75 20.84 14.84 9.80
C PRO A 75 19.97 15.36 8.66
N ILE A 76 20.41 15.23 7.40
CA ILE A 76 19.59 15.60 6.23
C ILE A 76 18.38 14.67 6.14
N LEU A 77 18.56 13.37 6.38
CA LEU A 77 17.47 12.40 6.38
C LEU A 77 16.42 12.75 7.43
N TYR A 78 16.85 13.05 8.67
CA TYR A 78 15.94 13.50 9.73
C TYR A 78 15.23 14.81 9.41
N ARG A 79 15.87 15.77 8.71
CA ARG A 79 15.17 17.00 8.29
C ARG A 79 13.96 16.72 7.40
N HIS A 80 13.97 15.64 6.61
CA HIS A 80 12.84 15.27 5.75
C HIS A 80 11.76 14.47 6.50
N PHE A 81 12.14 13.63 7.47
CA PHE A 81 11.22 12.66 8.09
C PHE A 81 10.97 12.88 9.58
N GLY A 82 11.63 13.87 10.21
CA GLY A 82 11.60 14.13 11.64
C GLY A 82 12.48 13.15 12.39
N ASP A 83 11.97 11.94 12.59
CA ASP A 83 12.59 10.86 13.36
C ASP A 83 12.57 9.54 12.55
N LYS A 84 13.08 8.45 13.15
CA LYS A 84 13.04 7.11 12.53
C LYS A 84 11.60 6.65 12.30
N GLY A 85 10.72 6.89 13.27
CA GLY A 85 9.29 6.57 13.18
C GLY A 85 8.57 7.33 12.07
N GLY A 86 9.03 8.53 11.71
CA GLY A 86 8.47 9.33 10.61
C GLY A 86 8.88 8.80 9.24
N LEU A 87 10.11 8.30 9.10
CA LEU A 87 10.51 7.57 7.89
C LEU A 87 9.74 6.25 7.79
N TYR A 88 9.62 5.54 8.91
CA TYR A 88 8.85 4.31 8.99
C TYR A 88 7.39 4.51 8.59
N ARG A 89 6.71 5.52 9.15
CA ARG A 89 5.32 5.85 8.78
C ARG A 89 5.20 6.17 7.30
N ALA A 90 6.17 6.90 6.73
CA ALA A 90 6.16 7.23 5.31
C ALA A 90 6.32 5.98 4.42
N LEU A 91 7.20 5.05 4.79
CA LEU A 91 7.33 3.75 4.14
C LEU A 91 6.07 2.89 4.31
N ALA A 92 5.53 2.84 5.53
CA ALA A 92 4.30 2.12 5.84
C ALA A 92 3.16 2.60 4.95
N VAL A 93 2.91 3.91 4.87
CA VAL A 93 1.89 4.50 3.99
C VAL A 93 2.11 4.06 2.55
N ARG A 94 3.33 4.23 2.01
CA ARG A 94 3.66 3.84 0.62
C ARG A 94 3.33 2.38 0.30
N HIS A 95 3.73 1.44 1.16
CA HIS A 95 3.49 0.01 0.94
C HIS A 95 2.03 -0.39 1.20
N THR A 96 1.38 0.29 2.15
CA THR A 96 -0.03 0.04 2.49
C THR A 96 -0.95 0.51 1.39
N ASP A 97 -0.67 1.66 0.77
CA ASP A 97 -1.47 2.18 -0.34
C ASP A 97 -1.47 1.20 -1.51
N ALA A 98 -0.29 0.70 -1.89
CA ALA A 98 -0.16 -0.30 -2.95
C ALA A 98 -0.89 -1.61 -2.62
N LEU A 99 -0.84 -2.05 -1.35
CA LEU A 99 -1.58 -3.23 -0.90
C LEU A 99 -3.10 -2.98 -0.95
N LEU A 100 -3.57 -1.85 -0.43
CA LEU A 100 -4.99 -1.47 -0.43
C LEU A 100 -5.55 -1.40 -1.85
N ASP A 101 -4.82 -0.82 -2.80
CA ASP A 101 -5.23 -0.77 -4.19
C ASP A 101 -5.40 -2.17 -4.79
N GLY A 102 -4.49 -3.09 -4.48
CA GLY A 102 -4.61 -4.50 -4.87
C GLY A 102 -5.80 -5.20 -4.22
N LEU A 103 -6.03 -5.00 -2.92
CA LEU A 103 -7.16 -5.59 -2.19
C LEU A 103 -8.50 -5.07 -2.72
N ARG A 104 -8.61 -3.75 -3.00
CA ARG A 104 -9.79 -3.15 -3.63
C ARG A 104 -10.06 -3.76 -5.00
N ALA A 105 -9.03 -3.87 -5.84
CA ALA A 105 -9.16 -4.50 -7.17
C ALA A 105 -9.65 -5.95 -7.08
N ALA A 106 -9.16 -6.74 -6.12
CA ALA A 106 -9.62 -8.12 -5.90
C ALA A 106 -11.09 -8.16 -5.43
N LEU A 107 -11.48 -7.25 -4.54
CA LEU A 107 -12.86 -7.10 -4.07
C LEU A 107 -13.82 -6.60 -5.17
N ASP A 108 -13.33 -5.86 -6.15
CA ASP A 108 -14.13 -5.33 -7.27
C ASP A 108 -14.27 -6.31 -8.44
N SER A 109 -13.61 -7.46 -8.37
CA SER A 109 -13.67 -8.49 -9.39
C SER A 109 -15.12 -9.02 -9.59
N PRO A 110 -15.60 -9.14 -10.85
CA PRO A 110 -16.95 -9.60 -11.17
C PRO A 110 -17.11 -11.13 -11.07
N VAL A 111 -16.52 -11.74 -10.05
CA VAL A 111 -16.57 -13.18 -9.76
C VAL A 111 -17.54 -13.48 -8.60
N PRO A 112 -17.91 -14.74 -8.35
CA PRO A 112 -18.66 -15.11 -7.14
C PRO A 112 -18.05 -14.55 -5.84
N ARG A 113 -18.87 -14.34 -4.81
CA ARG A 113 -18.44 -13.70 -3.54
C ARG A 113 -17.29 -14.46 -2.87
N ARG A 114 -17.34 -15.79 -2.87
CA ARG A 114 -16.27 -16.62 -2.29
C ARG A 114 -14.95 -16.41 -3.03
N ASP A 115 -14.98 -16.45 -4.36
CA ASP A 115 -13.81 -16.27 -5.21
C ASP A 115 -13.18 -14.88 -5.01
N ARG A 116 -13.98 -13.84 -4.79
CA ARG A 116 -13.46 -12.51 -4.39
C ARG A 116 -12.71 -12.55 -3.07
N VAL A 117 -13.28 -13.20 -2.05
CA VAL A 117 -12.62 -13.33 -0.73
C VAL A 117 -11.31 -14.10 -0.85
N GLU A 118 -11.30 -15.20 -1.61
CA GLU A 118 -10.10 -15.98 -1.89
C GLU A 118 -9.05 -15.13 -2.63
N ALA A 119 -9.46 -14.34 -3.63
CA ALA A 119 -8.56 -13.42 -4.34
C ALA A 119 -7.99 -12.32 -3.43
N THR A 120 -8.78 -11.77 -2.51
CA THR A 120 -8.32 -10.77 -1.53
C THR A 120 -7.29 -11.37 -0.57
N LEU A 121 -7.55 -12.57 -0.05
CA LEU A 121 -6.61 -13.32 0.79
C LEU A 121 -5.32 -13.64 0.03
N ASP A 122 -5.42 -14.11 -1.21
CA ASP A 122 -4.26 -14.42 -2.05
C ASP A 122 -3.44 -13.16 -2.37
N THR A 123 -4.09 -12.02 -2.61
CA THR A 123 -3.43 -10.73 -2.86
C THR A 123 -2.58 -10.31 -1.66
N TYR A 124 -3.14 -10.39 -0.45
CA TYR A 124 -2.39 -10.12 0.78
C TYR A 124 -1.22 -11.09 0.95
N LEU A 125 -1.47 -12.41 0.84
CA LEU A 125 -0.45 -13.43 1.05
C LEU A 125 0.66 -13.34 -0.01
N THR A 126 0.33 -12.98 -1.26
CA THR A 126 1.30 -12.68 -2.32
C THR A 126 2.18 -11.50 -1.94
N ALA A 127 1.60 -10.43 -1.40
CA ALA A 127 2.36 -9.23 -1.04
C ALA A 127 3.41 -9.53 0.04
N ILE A 128 3.03 -10.25 1.10
CA ILE A 128 3.96 -10.61 2.19
C ILE A 128 4.99 -11.67 1.74
N GLU A 129 4.61 -12.56 0.82
CA GLU A 129 5.50 -13.59 0.27
C GLU A 129 6.54 -13.03 -0.70
N THR A 130 6.15 -12.07 -1.54
CA THR A 130 7.03 -11.49 -2.58
C THR A 130 8.05 -10.54 -1.98
N ARG A 131 7.70 -9.84 -0.90
CA ARG A 131 8.55 -8.84 -0.24
C ARG A 131 8.64 -9.09 1.27
N PRO A 132 9.16 -10.26 1.71
CA PRO A 132 9.11 -10.66 3.12
C PRO A 132 9.94 -9.72 4.01
N GLN A 133 11.00 -9.11 3.48
CA GLN A 133 11.81 -8.16 4.25
C GLN A 133 11.10 -6.82 4.48
N VAL A 134 10.31 -6.35 3.50
CA VAL A 134 9.44 -5.18 3.70
C VAL A 134 8.36 -5.50 4.72
N TYR A 135 7.72 -6.68 4.61
CA TYR A 135 6.73 -7.11 5.58
C TYR A 135 7.32 -7.18 7.00
N ARG A 136 8.47 -7.86 7.18
CA ARG A 136 9.14 -7.96 8.48
C ARG A 136 9.57 -6.60 9.00
N PHE A 137 10.10 -5.73 8.14
CA PHE A 137 10.39 -4.36 8.53
C PHE A 137 9.13 -3.63 8.99
N LEU A 138 7.97 -3.81 8.34
CA LEU A 138 6.73 -3.09 8.72
C LEU A 138 5.95 -3.72 9.88
N MET A 139 6.22 -4.97 10.25
CA MET A 139 5.47 -5.70 11.29
C MET A 139 6.32 -6.09 12.49
N HIS A 140 7.61 -6.32 12.28
CA HIS A 140 8.59 -6.79 13.27
C HIS A 140 9.94 -6.06 13.12
N PRO A 141 9.97 -4.71 13.07
CA PRO A 141 11.24 -4.03 12.88
C PRO A 141 12.20 -4.25 14.06
N ALA A 142 13.51 -4.25 13.80
CA ALA A 142 14.50 -4.47 14.85
C ALA A 142 14.54 -3.28 15.81
N GLU A 143 14.67 -3.58 17.11
CA GLU A 143 15.04 -2.57 18.10
C GLU A 143 16.44 -2.05 17.77
N GLU A 144 16.57 -0.76 17.43
CA GLU A 144 17.88 -0.13 17.35
C GLU A 144 18.38 0.04 18.80
N LYS A 145 19.51 -0.57 19.12
CA LYS A 145 20.17 -0.31 20.40
C LYS A 145 20.42 1.20 20.50
N PRO A 146 20.03 1.88 21.59
CA PRO A 146 20.32 3.29 21.77
C PRO A 146 21.81 3.52 21.55
N ASP A 147 22.17 4.50 20.72
CA ASP A 147 23.55 4.96 20.65
C ASP A 147 23.98 5.30 22.10
N GLU A 148 24.96 4.58 22.65
CA GLU A 148 25.54 4.82 23.98
C GLU A 148 26.28 6.17 23.98
N LYS A 149 25.54 7.27 23.93
CA LYS A 149 26.06 8.61 24.21
C LYS A 149 25.45 9.06 25.54
N PRO A 150 26.25 9.16 26.62
CA PRO A 150 25.76 9.67 27.89
C PRO A 150 25.27 11.12 27.70
N GLY A 151 23.98 11.37 27.92
CA GLY A 151 23.40 12.72 27.96
C GLY A 151 22.63 13.18 26.70
N ALA A 152 22.44 12.33 25.69
CA ALA A 152 21.43 12.60 24.67
C ALA A 152 20.04 12.29 25.23
N ASP A 153 19.07 13.16 24.94
CA ASP A 153 17.66 12.98 25.29
C ASP A 153 17.22 11.54 24.98
N LYS A 154 16.43 10.94 25.87
CA LYS A 154 15.92 9.57 25.70
C LYS A 154 14.87 9.59 24.60
N ASP A 155 15.33 9.76 23.36
CA ASP A 155 14.45 9.86 22.22
C ASP A 155 13.76 8.52 22.06
N THR A 156 12.44 8.60 22.22
CA THR A 156 11.45 7.56 22.26
C THR A 156 11.87 6.26 21.56
N GLY A 157 12.07 5.21 22.36
CA GLY A 157 12.36 3.87 21.88
C GLY A 157 11.42 3.49 20.74
N PHE A 158 12.02 2.98 19.66
CA PHE A 158 11.31 2.47 18.52
C PHE A 158 10.57 1.19 18.94
N ASP A 159 9.31 1.34 19.34
CA ASP A 159 8.45 0.26 19.82
C ASP A 159 7.75 -0.40 18.62
N VAL A 160 8.21 -1.61 18.33
CA VAL A 160 7.73 -2.52 17.28
C VAL A 160 6.20 -2.67 17.30
N GLY A 161 5.59 -2.80 18.48
CA GLY A 161 4.14 -2.98 18.62
C GLY A 161 3.33 -1.70 18.38
N ARG A 162 3.93 -0.52 18.63
CA ARG A 162 3.27 0.78 18.42
C ARG A 162 3.20 1.18 16.94
N HIS A 163 4.04 0.61 16.10
CA HIS A 163 4.18 1.02 14.70
C HIS A 163 3.36 0.21 13.69
N SER A 164 3.07 -1.07 13.95
CA SER A 164 2.19 -1.90 13.10
C SER A 164 0.71 -1.72 13.40
N ALA A 165 0.33 -1.35 14.63
CA ALA A 165 -1.07 -1.17 15.03
C ALA A 165 -1.84 -0.13 14.17
N PRO A 166 -1.28 1.06 13.84
CA PRO A 166 -1.96 2.00 12.95
C PRO A 166 -2.20 1.45 11.53
N LEU A 167 -1.30 0.60 11.04
CA LEU A 167 -1.41 -0.04 9.74
C LEU A 167 -2.56 -1.05 9.74
N LEU A 168 -2.57 -1.98 10.70
CA LEU A 168 -3.64 -2.97 10.82
C LEU A 168 -5.01 -2.32 11.05
N ARG A 169 -5.07 -1.25 11.86
CA ARG A 169 -6.28 -0.48 12.07
C ARG A 169 -6.79 0.15 10.78
N ARG A 170 -5.92 0.78 9.99
CA ARG A 170 -6.29 1.36 8.70
C ARG A 170 -6.85 0.30 7.74
N LEU A 171 -6.20 -0.87 7.63
CA LEU A 171 -6.70 -1.97 6.82
C LEU A 171 -8.07 -2.47 7.30
N GLY A 172 -8.28 -2.53 8.63
CA GLY A 172 -9.54 -2.93 9.25
C GLY A 172 -10.68 -1.91 9.01
N GLU A 173 -10.39 -0.61 9.10
CA GLU A 173 -11.30 0.49 8.79
C GLU A 173 -11.75 0.43 7.32
N GLU A 174 -10.80 0.30 6.38
CA GLU A 174 -11.08 0.18 4.95
C GLU A 174 -11.93 -1.05 4.61
N LEU A 175 -11.62 -2.22 5.21
CA LEU A 175 -12.44 -3.41 5.00
C LEU A 175 -13.84 -3.27 5.60
N ALA A 176 -13.97 -2.59 6.75
CA ALA A 176 -15.25 -2.33 7.38
C ALA A 176 -16.14 -1.43 6.50
N GLU A 177 -15.57 -0.37 5.91
CA GLU A 177 -16.28 0.48 4.94
C GLU A 177 -16.80 -0.34 3.76
N VAL A 178 -15.94 -1.15 3.15
CA VAL A 178 -16.32 -2.04 2.03
C VAL A 178 -17.44 -3.02 2.43
N ILE A 179 -17.38 -3.59 3.64
CA ILE A 179 -18.41 -4.49 4.15
C ILE A 179 -19.74 -3.74 4.33
N GLY A 180 -19.72 -2.58 4.97
CA GLY A 180 -20.90 -1.76 5.22
C GLY A 180 -21.58 -1.24 3.95
N GLU A 181 -20.79 -0.97 2.90
CA GLU A 181 -21.32 -0.54 1.60
C GLU A 181 -21.94 -1.67 0.78
N ARG A 182 -21.45 -2.91 0.92
CA ARG A 182 -21.79 -4.02 0.01
C ARG A 182 -22.74 -5.05 0.60
N LEU A 183 -22.86 -5.12 1.93
CA LEU A 183 -23.66 -6.11 2.62
C LEU A 183 -24.85 -5.45 3.29
N ASP A 184 -26.05 -5.99 3.04
CA ASP A 184 -27.18 -5.73 3.93
C ASP A 184 -27.01 -6.57 5.20
N LEU A 185 -26.59 -5.91 6.27
CA LEU A 185 -26.37 -6.51 7.58
C LEU A 185 -27.56 -6.28 8.54
N GLY A 186 -28.60 -5.59 8.09
CA GLY A 186 -29.74 -5.23 8.93
C GLY A 186 -29.39 -4.25 10.08
N PRO A 187 -30.25 -4.17 11.11
CA PRO A 187 -30.02 -3.29 12.26
C PRO A 187 -28.71 -3.61 12.99
N GLY A 188 -27.91 -2.58 13.29
CA GLY A 188 -26.58 -2.75 13.89
C GLY A 188 -25.46 -3.08 12.89
N GLY A 189 -25.75 -3.08 11.59
CA GLY A 189 -24.79 -3.43 10.55
C GLY A 189 -23.46 -2.67 10.57
N GLU A 190 -23.46 -1.39 10.98
CA GLU A 190 -22.23 -0.58 11.09
C GLU A 190 -21.26 -1.14 12.14
N GLU A 191 -21.77 -1.58 13.29
CA GLU A 191 -20.96 -2.21 14.32
C GLU A 191 -20.44 -3.57 13.85
N LEU A 192 -21.31 -4.39 13.25
CA LEU A 192 -20.89 -5.68 12.68
C LEU A 192 -19.80 -5.51 11.62
N ALA A 193 -19.95 -4.55 10.71
CA ALA A 193 -18.98 -4.26 9.67
C ALA A 193 -17.61 -3.90 10.25
N ARG A 194 -17.58 -3.05 11.30
CA ARG A 194 -16.34 -2.71 12.01
C ARG A 194 -15.70 -3.91 12.68
N VAL A 195 -16.48 -4.71 13.41
CA VAL A 195 -15.98 -5.92 14.09
C VAL A 195 -15.43 -6.90 13.08
N TRP A 196 -16.14 -7.15 11.98
CA TRP A 196 -15.71 -8.08 10.93
C TRP A 196 -14.49 -7.57 10.18
N GLY A 197 -14.44 -6.28 9.82
CA GLY A 197 -13.28 -5.69 9.15
C GLY A 197 -11.99 -5.89 9.95
N HIS A 198 -12.01 -5.55 11.24
CA HIS A 198 -10.84 -5.75 12.11
C HIS A 198 -10.55 -7.23 12.38
N GLY A 199 -11.57 -8.05 12.59
CA GLY A 199 -11.42 -9.48 12.84
C GLY A 199 -10.80 -10.23 11.67
N ILE A 200 -11.26 -9.95 10.44
CA ILE A 200 -10.74 -10.57 9.21
C ILE A 200 -9.29 -10.13 8.97
N VAL A 201 -9.00 -8.83 9.10
CA VAL A 201 -7.62 -8.31 8.95
C VAL A 201 -6.69 -8.91 9.99
N GLY A 202 -7.13 -9.00 11.26
CA GLY A 202 -6.35 -9.62 12.33
C GLY A 202 -6.07 -11.10 12.08
N MET A 203 -7.10 -11.86 11.67
CA MET A 203 -6.96 -13.27 11.29
C MET A 203 -5.97 -13.45 10.13
N MET A 204 -6.14 -12.66 9.07
CA MET A 204 -5.30 -12.70 7.88
C MET A 204 -3.84 -12.36 8.22
N HIS A 205 -3.62 -11.33 9.06
CA HIS A 205 -2.30 -10.94 9.54
C HIS A 205 -1.64 -12.05 10.37
N ALA A 206 -2.32 -12.55 11.40
CA ALA A 206 -1.75 -13.56 12.29
C ALA A 206 -1.45 -14.88 11.56
N ALA A 207 -2.37 -15.33 10.70
CA ALA A 207 -2.17 -16.55 9.90
C ALA A 207 -1.06 -16.38 8.86
N GLY A 208 -1.03 -15.23 8.16
CA GLY A 208 0.01 -14.91 7.20
C GLY A 208 1.40 -14.81 7.84
N ASP A 209 1.50 -14.20 9.02
CA ASP A 209 2.73 -14.07 9.78
C ASP A 209 3.31 -15.44 10.19
N TRP A 210 2.47 -16.30 10.77
CA TRP A 210 2.82 -17.65 11.13
C TRP A 210 3.24 -18.47 9.90
N TRP A 211 2.47 -18.40 8.82
CA TRP A 211 2.76 -19.13 7.59
C TRP A 211 4.05 -18.68 6.92
N LEU A 212 4.36 -17.38 6.94
CA LEU A 212 5.61 -16.86 6.36
C LEU A 212 6.85 -17.37 7.12
N ARG A 213 6.71 -17.65 8.42
CA ARG A 213 7.77 -18.22 9.26
C ARG A 213 7.92 -19.73 9.10
N GLU A 214 6.82 -20.47 9.17
CA GLU A 214 6.83 -21.93 9.27
C GLU A 214 6.65 -22.65 7.92
N ARG A 215 6.03 -22.01 6.93
CA ARG A 215 5.70 -22.57 5.60
C ARG A 215 5.11 -23.99 5.60
N PRO A 216 4.10 -24.30 6.43
CA PRO A 216 3.58 -25.67 6.59
C PRO A 216 2.74 -26.19 5.41
N CYS A 217 2.25 -25.29 4.55
CA CYS A 217 1.45 -25.63 3.37
C CYS A 217 1.67 -24.60 2.26
N SER A 218 1.13 -24.86 1.07
CA SER A 218 1.17 -23.88 -0.03
C SER A 218 0.29 -22.67 0.26
N ARG A 219 0.58 -21.53 -0.38
CA ARG A 219 -0.23 -20.31 -0.27
C ARG A 219 -1.70 -20.54 -0.63
N ALA A 220 -1.94 -21.28 -1.72
CA ALA A 220 -3.27 -21.64 -2.16
C ALA A 220 -4.05 -22.45 -1.11
N GLN A 221 -3.39 -23.38 -0.43
CA GLN A 221 -4.01 -24.13 0.67
C GLN A 221 -4.36 -23.21 1.85
N LEU A 222 -3.47 -22.28 2.21
CA LEU A 222 -3.76 -21.31 3.27
C LEU A 222 -4.96 -20.42 2.93
N VAL A 223 -5.03 -19.92 1.68
CA VAL A 223 -6.19 -19.16 1.18
C VAL A 223 -7.48 -19.95 1.35
N GLN A 224 -7.49 -21.21 0.91
CA GLN A 224 -8.66 -22.08 1.05
C GLN A 224 -9.05 -22.30 2.52
N HIS A 225 -8.09 -22.55 3.41
CA HIS A 225 -8.37 -22.74 4.83
C HIS A 225 -8.96 -21.49 5.50
N LEU A 226 -8.45 -20.31 5.18
CA LEU A 226 -8.97 -19.04 5.71
C LEU A 226 -10.35 -18.70 5.13
N ALA A 227 -10.57 -18.92 3.83
CA ALA A 227 -11.87 -18.72 3.21
C ALA A 227 -12.94 -19.68 3.76
N ASP A 228 -12.59 -20.95 3.94
CA ASP A 228 -13.46 -21.94 4.56
C ASP A 228 -13.85 -21.56 6.00
N LEU A 229 -12.90 -21.04 6.78
CA LEU A 229 -13.16 -20.56 8.15
C LEU A 229 -14.21 -19.43 8.15
N LEU A 230 -14.07 -18.46 7.23
CA LEU A 230 -15.05 -17.38 7.04
C LEU A 230 -16.42 -17.88 6.55
N TRP A 231 -16.46 -19.02 5.85
CA TRP A 231 -17.70 -19.68 5.42
C TRP A 231 -18.32 -20.60 6.47
N GLY A 232 -17.85 -20.53 7.73
CA GLY A 232 -18.44 -21.27 8.84
C GLY A 232 -18.00 -22.72 8.94
N ARG A 233 -16.89 -23.12 8.30
CA ARG A 233 -16.35 -24.49 8.41
C ARG A 233 -16.07 -24.88 9.86
N LEU A 234 -15.75 -23.93 10.74
CA LEU A 234 -15.59 -24.19 12.17
C LEU A 234 -16.91 -24.63 12.81
N ALA A 235 -18.01 -23.93 12.53
CA ALA A 235 -19.33 -24.27 13.06
C ALA A 235 -19.89 -25.58 12.48
N ALA A 236 -19.46 -25.95 11.26
CA ALA A 236 -19.85 -27.19 10.60
C ALA A 236 -18.97 -28.40 10.96
N ALA A 237 -17.83 -28.18 11.62
CA ALA A 237 -16.92 -29.26 12.00
C ALA A 237 -17.48 -30.06 13.17
N GLY A 238 -17.47 -31.39 13.06
CA GLY A 238 -17.80 -32.27 14.17
C GLY A 238 -16.66 -32.37 15.18
N ASP A 239 -17.00 -32.67 16.43
CA ASP A 239 -16.02 -32.94 17.46
C ASP A 239 -15.13 -34.13 17.11
N ARG A 240 -13.87 -34.07 17.52
CA ARG A 240 -12.96 -35.20 17.40
C ARG A 240 -13.45 -36.33 18.32
N LEU A 241 -13.53 -37.55 17.79
CA LEU A 241 -13.86 -38.74 18.58
C LEU A 241 -12.90 -38.89 19.78
N GLY A 242 -13.47 -38.95 20.99
CA GLY A 242 -12.72 -39.04 22.24
C GLY A 242 -12.04 -37.74 22.70
N GLY A 243 -12.30 -36.61 22.02
CA GLY A 243 -11.84 -35.28 22.44
C GLY A 243 -12.79 -34.60 23.44
N PRO A 244 -12.37 -33.48 24.05
CA PRO A 244 -13.17 -32.74 25.03
C PRO A 244 -14.33 -31.92 24.43
N GLY A 245 -14.51 -31.95 23.11
CA GLY A 245 -15.37 -31.01 22.37
C GLY A 245 -14.65 -29.69 22.06
N PHE A 246 -15.19 -28.92 21.11
CA PHE A 246 -14.76 -27.54 20.81
C PHE A 246 -15.45 -26.50 21.70
#